data_AF-W2XLL3-F1
#
_entry.id   AF-W2XLL3-F1
#
_cell.length_a   1.000
_cell.length_b   1.000
_cell.length_c   1.000
_cell.angle_alpha   90.00
_cell.angle_beta   90.00
_cell.angle_gamma   90.00
#
_symmetry.space_group_name_H-M   'P 1'
#
loop_
_entity.id
_entity.type
_entity.pdbx_description
1 polymer ?
#
loop_
_entity_poly.entity_id
_entity_poly.type
_entity_poly.pdbx_seq_one_letter_code
_entity_poly.pdbx_strand_id
1 'polypeptide(L)'
;MKVFSTLALTAVFAVAVRAQSSTESSAGTVTAASEAASSSGTSTSTSTSTTTSTTKTSGSGANDFMSSLSTGSSSGAEAASSDSYHMTPVHVVQARVQSDMPVWNDELQRFVSSYYDDGTEAYVGLMDTVNTASVEGALMYVQAEGINYDTRSSEERCTRKNEMAYVVFYEFAIAQTNETLALYGDTSNQPEYGTMLAMDSGRCTPSSTTSSGGEGFPTACYYFNGDEGEPEVGPFVGGTIKETDARAPYPNNVWYSFPNSCPLEEWSDKTSECRASTRQGLCDIGVMPDGVSCTYAYRVLGFILIDDLVGITSMVSNTTGETYANFTEFCEDGGVEFEASESGEWIDGISFWENPQDEDANAERAKKLVEAYYNLTNGLIETSGLDSSIIEHMLPLPTPEELAAENPACYLNVEKCNSDVGCKRELYGSTCTVCNSTSDGCETPPSDWKFPTLEKAVGENGGTGDASADGSTTKDSTASGNDGDSSSSGAAMNGVSAVLMSTVLAVATALFF
;
A
#
# COMPACT_ATOMS: atom_id res chain seq x y z
N MET A 1 -11.93 9.64 23.32
CA MET A 1 -12.56 10.59 24.25
C MET A 1 -11.70 10.77 25.50
N LYS A 2 -10.99 11.90 25.63
CA LYS A 2 -10.53 12.51 26.90
C LYS A 2 -10.16 13.97 26.61
N VAL A 3 -10.92 14.89 27.19
CA VAL A 3 -10.71 16.34 27.10
C VAL A 3 -9.58 16.71 28.04
N PHE A 4 -8.44 17.16 27.52
CA PHE A 4 -7.42 17.84 28.30
C PHE A 4 -7.52 19.35 28.06
N SER A 5 -7.94 20.04 29.12
CA SER A 5 -7.88 21.49 29.23
C SER A 5 -6.45 21.87 29.60
N THR A 6 -5.78 22.69 28.79
CA THR A 6 -4.45 23.20 29.12
C THR A 6 -4.43 24.72 28.98
N LEU A 7 -4.15 25.36 30.11
CA LEU A 7 -3.96 26.80 30.29
C LEU A 7 -2.90 27.34 29.32
N ALA A 8 -3.25 28.45 28.65
CA ALA A 8 -2.28 29.33 28.02
C ALA A 8 -1.42 30.03 29.08
N LEU A 9 -0.11 29.80 29.07
CA LEU A 9 0.87 30.63 29.74
C LEU A 9 1.78 31.26 28.69
N THR A 10 1.56 32.54 28.43
CA THR A 10 2.37 33.40 27.57
C THR A 10 3.73 33.62 28.23
N ALA A 11 4.79 33.05 27.68
CA ALA A 11 6.17 33.37 28.03
C ALA A 11 6.91 33.92 26.81
N VAL A 12 7.12 35.23 26.82
CA VAL A 12 7.97 35.95 25.87
C VAL A 12 9.43 35.62 26.17
N PHE A 13 10.11 34.92 25.25
CA PHE A 13 11.56 34.83 25.25
C PHE A 13 12.13 35.59 24.05
N ALA A 14 12.71 36.75 24.32
CA ALA A 14 13.59 37.46 23.42
C ALA A 14 14.93 36.71 23.36
N VAL A 15 15.29 36.16 22.21
CA VAL A 15 16.65 35.68 21.95
C VAL A 15 17.41 36.77 21.20
N ALA A 16 18.40 37.32 21.90
CA ALA A 16 19.30 38.32 21.37
C ALA A 16 20.29 37.70 20.39
N VAL A 17 20.38 38.32 19.21
CA VAL A 17 21.41 38.14 18.19
C VAL A 17 22.80 38.32 18.81
N ARG A 18 23.69 37.35 18.61
CA ARG A 18 25.13 37.57 18.78
C ARG A 18 25.89 37.03 17.58
N ALA A 19 26.26 37.97 16.72
CA ALA A 19 27.23 37.78 15.65
C ALA A 19 28.61 37.46 16.23
N GLN A 20 29.30 36.46 15.68
CA GLN A 20 30.75 36.38 15.69
C GLN A 20 31.26 35.99 14.31
N SER A 21 31.94 36.95 13.70
CA SER A 21 32.80 36.82 12.53
C SER A 21 34.17 36.27 12.96
N SER A 22 34.73 35.37 12.16
CA SER A 22 36.18 35.30 11.95
C SER A 22 36.50 34.69 10.59
N THR A 23 37.35 35.42 9.87
CA THR A 23 37.86 35.22 8.53
C THR A 23 39.06 34.24 8.44
N GLU A 24 39.18 33.66 7.24
CA GLU A 24 40.40 33.32 6.47
C GLU A 24 41.31 32.11 6.81
N SER A 25 41.30 31.18 5.84
CA SER A 25 42.42 30.73 4.98
C SER A 25 43.54 29.84 5.54
N SER A 26 43.72 28.65 4.97
CA SER A 26 44.89 28.37 4.10
C SER A 26 44.80 27.00 3.41
N ALA A 27 45.27 26.97 2.16
CA ALA A 27 45.42 25.82 1.29
C ALA A 27 46.48 24.81 1.75
N GLY A 28 46.35 23.56 1.32
CA GLY A 28 47.36 22.51 1.49
C GLY A 28 47.06 21.25 0.68
N THR A 29 47.52 21.24 -0.57
CA THR A 29 47.54 20.09 -1.49
C THR A 29 48.61 19.08 -1.06
N VAL A 30 48.31 17.77 -1.04
CA VAL A 30 49.31 16.72 -1.34
C VAL A 30 48.66 15.40 -1.80
N THR A 31 48.79 15.19 -3.11
CA THR A 31 49.19 13.99 -3.87
C THR A 31 48.94 12.56 -3.36
N ALA A 32 48.36 11.78 -4.28
CA ALA A 32 48.31 10.33 -4.34
C ALA A 32 49.70 9.67 -4.51
N ALA A 33 49.82 8.41 -4.06
CA ALA A 33 50.67 7.41 -4.68
C ALA A 33 50.20 5.99 -4.31
N SER A 34 50.46 5.09 -5.25
CA SER A 34 49.86 3.81 -5.52
C SER A 34 50.77 2.61 -5.16
N GLU A 35 50.19 1.41 -5.31
CA GLU A 35 50.82 0.13 -5.66
C GLU A 35 51.38 -0.84 -4.57
N ALA A 36 50.67 -1.98 -4.48
CA ALA A 36 51.12 -3.34 -4.83
C ALA A 36 52.02 -4.19 -3.88
N ALA A 37 51.36 -5.25 -3.36
CA ALA A 37 51.67 -6.67 -3.53
C ALA A 37 52.81 -7.40 -2.75
N SER A 38 52.36 -8.53 -2.17
CA SER A 38 52.99 -9.86 -2.08
C SER A 38 53.84 -10.28 -0.87
N SER A 39 53.17 -11.12 -0.06
CA SER A 39 53.54 -12.48 0.41
C SER A 39 54.84 -12.75 1.18
N SER A 40 54.68 -13.34 2.38
CA SER A 40 55.22 -14.67 2.75
C SER A 40 54.79 -15.03 4.18
N GLY A 41 54.38 -16.29 4.38
CA GLY A 41 53.85 -16.80 5.65
C GLY A 41 54.92 -17.41 6.56
N THR A 42 54.54 -17.70 7.82
CA THR A 42 54.67 -19.01 8.51
C THR A 42 54.17 -18.89 9.95
N SER A 43 53.15 -19.70 10.25
CA SER A 43 52.80 -20.45 11.47
C SER A 43 53.42 -20.06 12.83
N THR A 44 52.62 -19.90 13.90
CA THR A 44 52.06 -20.98 14.79
C THR A 44 51.53 -20.36 16.12
N SER A 45 50.47 -20.97 16.67
CA SER A 45 50.14 -21.10 18.11
C SER A 45 49.37 -19.99 18.83
N THR A 46 48.05 -20.11 18.70
CA THR A 46 46.97 -19.97 19.69
C THR A 46 47.37 -19.68 21.15
N SER A 47 46.85 -18.57 21.69
CA SER A 47 46.64 -18.35 23.12
C SER A 47 45.37 -17.51 23.30
N THR A 48 44.36 -18.14 23.88
CA THR A 48 43.03 -17.61 24.19
C THR A 48 43.09 -16.32 24.99
N SER A 49 42.43 -15.27 24.49
CA SER A 49 42.04 -14.09 25.27
C SER A 49 40.61 -13.74 24.88
N THR A 50 39.69 -14.06 25.79
CA THR A 50 38.25 -13.86 25.66
C THR A 50 37.97 -12.35 25.75
N THR A 51 37.76 -11.72 24.60
CA THR A 51 37.15 -10.39 24.52
C THR A 51 35.76 -10.59 23.94
N THR A 52 34.75 -10.44 24.77
CA THR A 52 33.34 -10.41 24.37
C THR A 52 33.12 -9.16 23.53
N SER A 53 33.45 -9.22 22.24
CA SER A 53 32.93 -8.30 21.25
C SER A 53 31.51 -8.76 20.94
N THR A 54 30.54 -7.99 21.44
CA THR A 54 29.17 -8.00 20.93
C THR A 54 29.27 -7.69 19.43
N THR A 55 29.28 -8.74 18.62
CA THR A 55 29.10 -8.62 17.19
C THR A 55 27.69 -8.10 17.00
N LYS A 56 27.57 -6.79 16.75
CA LYS A 56 26.40 -6.26 16.05
C LYS A 56 26.27 -7.12 14.80
N THR A 57 25.16 -7.84 14.68
CA THR A 57 24.77 -8.52 13.45
C THR A 57 24.53 -7.43 12.40
N SER A 58 25.60 -7.03 11.71
CA SER A 58 25.49 -6.23 10.51
C SER A 58 24.98 -7.12 9.39
N GLY A 59 23.79 -6.78 8.88
CA GLY A 59 23.21 -7.31 7.64
C GLY A 59 22.26 -8.48 7.85
N SER A 60 21.02 -8.22 8.30
CA SER A 60 19.89 -9.04 7.82
C SER A 60 19.64 -8.62 6.38
N GLY A 61 19.73 -9.56 5.44
CA GLY A 61 19.49 -9.28 4.03
C GLY A 61 18.05 -8.83 3.79
N ALA A 62 17.80 -8.20 2.65
CA ALA A 62 16.49 -7.71 2.19
C ALA A 62 15.35 -8.76 2.22
N ASN A 63 15.64 -10.03 2.51
CA ASN A 63 14.75 -11.18 2.31
C ASN A 63 14.61 -12.06 3.56
N ASP A 64 14.59 -11.47 4.76
CA ASP A 64 14.39 -12.24 6.01
C ASP A 64 12.91 -12.37 6.42
N PHE A 65 12.00 -11.63 5.77
CA PHE A 65 10.63 -11.45 6.21
C PHE A 65 9.88 -12.77 6.40
N MET A 66 9.76 -13.59 5.35
CA MET A 66 9.05 -14.86 5.41
C MET A 66 9.65 -15.80 6.46
N SER A 67 10.98 -15.84 6.55
CA SER A 67 11.70 -16.68 7.52
C SER A 67 11.58 -16.21 8.97
N SER A 68 11.23 -14.94 9.18
CA SER A 68 11.03 -14.35 10.51
C SER A 68 9.64 -14.67 11.10
N LEU A 69 8.70 -15.09 10.25
CA LEU A 69 7.34 -15.40 10.65
C LEU A 69 7.25 -16.82 11.23
N SER A 70 6.49 -16.94 12.31
CA SER A 70 6.27 -18.21 13.00
C SER A 70 4.96 -18.85 12.57
N THR A 71 4.90 -20.18 12.59
CA THR A 71 3.63 -20.90 12.47
C THR A 71 2.78 -20.62 13.71
N GLY A 72 1.60 -20.03 13.55
CA GLY A 72 0.71 -19.69 14.64
C GLY A 72 0.26 -20.90 15.48
N SER A 73 -0.21 -20.66 16.70
CA SER A 73 -0.76 -21.69 17.62
C SER A 73 -2.24 -21.48 17.95
N SER A 74 -2.97 -20.79 17.07
CA SER A 74 -4.40 -20.48 17.21
C SER A 74 -5.28 -21.71 16.95
N SER A 75 -6.56 -21.64 17.33
CA SER A 75 -7.55 -22.69 17.02
C SER A 75 -7.73 -22.93 15.52
N GLY A 76 -7.43 -21.93 14.67
CA GLY A 76 -7.39 -22.09 13.22
C GLY A 76 -6.25 -22.98 12.74
N ALA A 77 -5.13 -23.06 13.48
CA ALA A 77 -4.02 -23.95 13.14
C ALA A 77 -4.39 -25.45 13.26
N GLU A 78 -5.29 -25.81 14.19
CA GLU A 78 -5.81 -27.18 14.30
C GLU A 78 -6.73 -27.52 13.12
N ALA A 79 -7.60 -26.58 12.69
CA ALA A 79 -8.42 -26.74 11.50
C ALA A 79 -7.56 -26.80 10.22
N ALA A 80 -6.55 -25.94 10.11
CA ALA A 80 -5.57 -25.97 9.03
C ALA A 80 -4.85 -27.32 8.94
N SER A 81 -4.57 -27.96 10.08
CA SER A 81 -3.95 -29.29 10.10
C SER A 81 -4.84 -30.43 9.58
N SER A 82 -6.16 -30.19 9.46
CA SER A 82 -7.14 -31.20 9.03
C SER A 82 -7.45 -31.18 7.53
N ASP A 83 -7.26 -30.04 6.87
CA ASP A 83 -7.41 -29.93 5.41
C ASP A 83 -6.15 -30.43 4.70
N SER A 84 -6.35 -31.08 3.55
CA SER A 84 -5.24 -31.63 2.77
C SER A 84 -4.45 -30.58 1.98
N TYR A 85 -4.98 -29.36 1.85
CA TYR A 85 -4.39 -28.28 1.08
C TYR A 85 -4.72 -26.93 1.70
N HIS A 86 -3.73 -26.03 1.66
CA HIS A 86 -3.87 -24.60 1.88
C HIS A 86 -2.99 -23.86 0.88
N MET A 87 -3.37 -22.63 0.55
CA MET A 87 -2.52 -21.75 -0.24
C MET A 87 -1.16 -21.63 0.43
N THR A 88 -0.08 -21.88 -0.31
CA THR A 88 1.26 -21.63 0.21
C THR A 88 1.47 -20.10 0.27
N PRO A 89 1.89 -19.53 1.42
CA PRO A 89 2.06 -18.09 1.55
C PRO A 89 2.97 -17.50 0.46
N VAL A 90 2.54 -16.37 -0.09
CA VAL A 90 3.28 -15.62 -1.12
C VAL A 90 3.79 -14.32 -0.53
N HIS A 91 5.09 -14.07 -0.69
CA HIS A 91 5.77 -12.82 -0.39
C HIS A 91 5.58 -11.81 -1.53
N VAL A 92 5.00 -10.66 -1.25
CA VAL A 92 4.78 -9.58 -2.23
C VAL A 92 5.19 -8.24 -1.65
N VAL A 93 5.52 -7.29 -2.53
CA VAL A 93 5.72 -5.88 -2.16
C VAL A 93 4.66 -5.04 -2.83
N GLN A 94 4.04 -4.16 -2.05
CA GLN A 94 3.02 -3.23 -2.50
C GLN A 94 3.28 -1.86 -1.88
N ALA A 95 2.61 -0.84 -2.40
CA ALA A 95 2.72 0.51 -1.89
C ALA A 95 1.35 1.08 -1.54
N ARG A 96 1.34 1.97 -0.53
CA ARG A 96 0.17 2.73 -0.12
C ARG A 96 0.50 4.20 -0.10
N VAL A 97 -0.36 4.99 -0.73
CA VAL A 97 -0.34 6.45 -0.64
C VAL A 97 -1.17 6.83 0.58
N GLN A 98 -0.56 7.50 1.56
CA GLN A 98 -1.22 7.86 2.81
C GLN A 98 -0.78 9.24 3.33
N SER A 99 -1.58 9.80 4.24
CA SER A 99 -1.32 11.09 4.88
C SER A 99 -0.45 10.99 6.12
N ASP A 100 -0.58 9.92 6.89
CA ASP A 100 0.16 9.74 8.12
C ASP A 100 1.53 9.08 7.87
N MET A 101 2.54 9.59 8.57
CA MET A 101 3.88 9.02 8.57
C MET A 101 3.91 7.78 9.48
N PRO A 102 4.36 6.61 8.99
CA PRO A 102 4.66 5.49 9.86
C PRO A 102 5.74 5.85 10.89
N VAL A 103 5.56 5.43 12.14
CA VAL A 103 6.50 5.72 13.25
C VAL A 103 7.22 4.47 13.69
N TRP A 104 8.52 4.56 13.94
CA TRP A 104 9.29 3.43 14.45
C TRP A 104 8.90 3.10 15.89
N ASN A 105 8.60 1.82 16.16
CA ASN A 105 8.34 1.31 17.50
C ASN A 105 9.53 0.45 17.95
N ASP A 106 10.25 0.91 18.97
CA ASP A 106 11.43 0.23 19.50
C ASP A 106 11.12 -1.11 20.17
N GLU A 107 9.94 -1.32 20.73
CA GLU A 107 9.59 -2.59 21.37
C GLU A 107 9.32 -3.68 20.31
N LEU A 108 8.58 -3.31 19.26
CA LEU A 108 8.21 -4.21 18.17
C LEU A 108 9.25 -4.29 17.05
N GLN A 109 10.25 -3.39 17.08
CA GLN A 109 11.29 -3.25 16.06
C GLN A 109 10.70 -3.16 14.64
N ARG A 110 9.70 -2.27 14.45
CA ARG A 110 9.01 -2.05 13.17
C ARG A 110 8.33 -0.69 13.13
N PHE A 111 8.00 -0.23 11.92
CA PHE A 111 7.09 0.90 11.77
C PHE A 111 5.63 0.50 12.06
N VAL A 112 4.92 1.36 12.77
CA VAL A 112 3.51 1.23 13.16
C VAL A 112 2.76 2.55 12.94
N SER A 113 1.45 2.56 13.14
CA SER A 113 0.63 3.76 13.04
C SER A 113 0.94 4.74 14.17
N SER A 114 0.89 6.04 13.88
CA SER A 114 1.06 7.11 14.86
C SER A 114 -0.20 7.42 15.68
N TYR A 115 -1.34 6.82 15.33
CA TYR A 115 -2.64 7.13 15.95
C TYR A 115 -2.92 6.39 17.26
N TYR A 116 -2.07 5.45 17.65
CA TYR A 116 -2.28 4.56 18.80
C TYR A 116 -1.07 4.57 19.74
N ASP A 117 -1.34 4.57 21.04
CA ASP A 117 -0.30 4.53 22.08
C ASP A 117 0.18 3.08 22.33
N ASP A 118 -0.70 2.09 22.17
CA ASP A 118 -0.38 0.67 22.31
C ASP A 118 0.25 0.14 21.02
N GLY A 119 1.37 -0.57 21.14
CA GLY A 119 2.11 -1.07 19.98
C GLY A 119 1.33 -2.08 19.14
N THR A 120 0.51 -2.92 19.77
CA THR A 120 -0.31 -3.90 19.04
C THR A 120 -1.48 -3.22 18.33
N GLU A 121 -2.14 -2.26 18.97
CA GLU A 121 -3.17 -1.44 18.30
C GLU A 121 -2.56 -0.60 17.15
N ALA A 122 -1.36 -0.04 17.36
CA ALA A 122 -0.64 0.72 16.34
C ALA A 122 -0.23 -0.14 15.13
N TYR A 123 0.13 -1.40 15.37
CA TYR A 123 0.35 -2.38 14.31
C TYR A 123 -0.95 -2.62 13.53
N VAL A 124 -2.03 -2.97 14.21
CA VAL A 124 -3.32 -3.20 13.56
C VAL A 124 -3.75 -1.97 12.74
N GLY A 125 -3.59 -0.77 13.29
CA GLY A 125 -4.02 0.48 12.69
C GLY A 125 -3.49 0.80 11.28
N LEU A 126 -2.30 0.30 10.90
CA LEU A 126 -1.79 0.52 9.54
C LEU A 126 -2.54 -0.27 8.47
N MET A 127 -3.07 -1.44 8.83
CA MET A 127 -3.72 -2.38 7.91
C MET A 127 -5.16 -2.70 8.32
N ASP A 128 -5.82 -1.81 9.07
CA ASP A 128 -7.17 -2.05 9.56
C ASP A 128 -8.22 -1.72 8.50
N THR A 129 -8.41 -2.64 7.54
CA THR A 129 -9.31 -2.51 6.40
C THR A 129 -8.94 -1.34 5.48
N VAL A 130 -7.93 -1.55 4.63
CA VAL A 130 -7.31 -0.51 3.80
C VAL A 130 -7.13 -0.96 2.35
N ASN A 131 -6.85 -0.01 1.46
CA ASN A 131 -6.42 -0.29 0.09
C ASN A 131 -4.92 -0.05 -0.07
N THR A 132 -4.32 -0.80 -1.00
CA THR A 132 -2.95 -0.60 -1.47
C THR A 132 -2.94 -0.72 -3.00
N ALA A 133 -1.79 -0.46 -3.61
CA ALA A 133 -1.56 -0.65 -5.03
C ALA A 133 -0.24 -1.39 -5.27
N SER A 134 -0.08 -1.94 -6.47
CA SER A 134 1.23 -2.41 -6.93
C SER A 134 2.22 -1.25 -6.92
N VAL A 135 3.50 -1.53 -6.72
CA VAL A 135 4.56 -0.50 -6.76
C VAL A 135 4.56 0.22 -8.11
N GLU A 136 4.30 -0.54 -9.18
CA GLU A 136 4.18 -0.09 -10.55
C GLU A 136 3.04 0.91 -10.77
N GLY A 137 1.97 0.82 -9.95
CA GLY A 137 0.75 1.59 -10.10
C GLY A 137 0.45 2.58 -8.99
N ALA A 138 1.30 2.67 -7.96
CA ALA A 138 1.03 3.46 -6.74
C ALA A 138 0.77 4.94 -7.03
N LEU A 139 1.43 5.51 -8.04
CA LEU A 139 1.29 6.91 -8.42
C LEU A 139 0.03 7.21 -9.24
N MET A 140 -0.70 6.18 -9.71
CA MET A 140 -1.97 6.38 -10.40
C MET A 140 -2.97 7.13 -9.50
N TYR A 141 -3.11 6.74 -8.22
CA TYR A 141 -4.03 7.40 -7.29
C TYR A 141 -3.61 8.86 -7.03
N VAL A 142 -2.30 9.10 -6.87
CA VAL A 142 -1.75 10.45 -6.71
C VAL A 142 -2.17 11.31 -7.90
N GLN A 143 -1.85 10.87 -9.12
CA GLN A 143 -2.08 11.63 -10.34
C GLN A 143 -3.56 11.80 -10.70
N ALA A 144 -4.32 10.70 -10.72
CA ALA A 144 -5.70 10.67 -11.22
C ALA A 144 -6.70 11.31 -10.24
N GLU A 145 -6.41 11.28 -8.95
CA GLU A 145 -7.34 11.70 -7.91
C GLU A 145 -6.76 12.64 -6.86
N GLY A 146 -5.45 12.58 -6.63
CA GLY A 146 -4.81 13.21 -5.49
C GLY A 146 -4.44 14.68 -5.67
N ILE A 147 -3.93 15.02 -6.85
CA ILE A 147 -3.19 16.26 -7.08
C ILE A 147 -3.77 17.17 -8.17
N ASN A 148 -4.80 16.75 -8.90
CA ASN A 148 -5.34 17.60 -9.97
C ASN A 148 -5.90 18.91 -9.40
N TYR A 149 -5.25 20.02 -9.76
CA TYR A 149 -5.52 21.38 -9.32
C TYR A 149 -7.02 21.71 -9.37
N ASP A 150 -7.68 21.42 -10.49
CA ASP A 150 -9.07 21.79 -10.74
C ASP A 150 -10.12 20.97 -9.99
N THR A 151 -9.73 19.82 -9.46
CA THR A 151 -10.64 18.97 -8.67
C THR A 151 -10.73 19.40 -7.20
N ARG A 152 -9.85 20.32 -6.77
CA ARG A 152 -9.75 20.78 -5.38
C ARG A 152 -10.44 22.13 -5.18
N SER A 153 -11.10 22.28 -4.03
CA SER A 153 -11.76 23.53 -3.64
C SER A 153 -10.74 24.68 -3.56
N SER A 154 -11.23 25.93 -3.58
CA SER A 154 -10.36 27.09 -3.37
C SER A 154 -9.70 27.08 -1.98
N GLU A 155 -10.43 26.60 -0.98
CA GLU A 155 -10.04 26.54 0.42
C GLU A 155 -8.98 25.45 0.67
N GLU A 156 -9.06 24.33 -0.06
CA GLU A 156 -8.14 23.18 0.09
C GLU A 156 -7.13 23.12 -1.06
N ARG A 157 -6.99 24.21 -1.84
CA ARG A 157 -6.19 24.21 -3.06
C ARG A 157 -4.74 23.76 -2.84
N CYS A 158 -4.15 24.18 -1.72
CA CYS A 158 -2.79 23.86 -1.30
C CYS A 158 -2.70 22.71 -0.30
N THR A 159 -3.70 21.82 -0.33
CA THR A 159 -3.69 20.51 0.35
C THR A 159 -3.96 19.44 -0.71
N ARG A 160 -3.20 18.34 -0.71
CA ARG A 160 -3.52 17.20 -1.60
C ARG A 160 -4.77 16.49 -1.07
N LYS A 161 -5.54 15.83 -1.93
CA LYS A 161 -6.72 15.05 -1.49
C LYS A 161 -6.32 14.09 -0.37
N ASN A 162 -7.16 14.00 0.66
CA ASN A 162 -6.92 13.19 1.85
C ASN A 162 -5.58 13.46 2.56
N GLU A 163 -4.99 14.65 2.35
CA GLU A 163 -3.70 15.04 2.94
C GLU A 163 -2.54 14.10 2.58
N MET A 164 -2.59 13.43 1.42
CA MET A 164 -1.54 12.48 1.04
C MET A 164 -0.16 13.14 1.02
N ALA A 165 0.80 12.49 1.67
CA ALA A 165 2.15 13.00 1.83
C ALA A 165 3.22 11.93 1.62
N TYR A 166 2.87 10.65 1.79
CA TYR A 166 3.82 9.54 1.79
C TYR A 166 3.44 8.46 0.79
N VAL A 167 4.44 7.89 0.12
CA VAL A 167 4.34 6.57 -0.51
C VAL A 167 5.05 5.59 0.41
N VAL A 168 4.27 4.71 1.05
CA VAL A 168 4.75 3.75 2.03
C VAL A 168 4.85 2.37 1.38
N PHE A 169 6.01 1.74 1.48
CA PHE A 169 6.26 0.41 0.95
C PHE A 169 6.02 -0.64 2.04
N TYR A 170 5.19 -1.61 1.71
CA TYR A 170 4.87 -2.74 2.54
C TYR A 170 5.34 -4.00 1.84
N GLU A 171 5.93 -4.91 2.61
CA GLU A 171 5.98 -6.31 2.21
C GLU A 171 4.89 -7.08 2.94
N PHE A 172 4.30 -8.03 2.24
CA PHE A 172 3.20 -8.86 2.71
C PHE A 172 3.52 -10.32 2.50
N ALA A 173 3.08 -11.13 3.44
CA ALA A 173 2.88 -12.55 3.23
C ALA A 173 1.39 -12.77 3.09
N ILE A 174 0.94 -13.47 2.05
CA ILE A 174 -0.49 -13.64 1.75
C ILE A 174 -0.80 -15.12 1.53
N ALA A 175 -1.83 -15.61 2.22
CA ALA A 175 -2.46 -16.89 1.97
C ALA A 175 -3.99 -16.71 2.01
N GLN A 176 -4.67 -16.95 0.90
CA GLN A 176 -6.13 -16.87 0.83
C GLN A 176 -6.77 -18.10 1.48
N THR A 177 -8.04 -17.96 1.83
CA THR A 177 -8.88 -19.10 2.22
C THR A 177 -9.11 -20.04 1.02
N ASN A 178 -9.34 -21.33 1.29
CA ASN A 178 -9.68 -22.28 0.23
C ASN A 178 -10.99 -21.90 -0.48
N GLU A 179 -11.95 -21.36 0.27
CA GLU A 179 -13.23 -20.88 -0.23
C GLU A 179 -13.05 -19.69 -1.18
N THR A 180 -12.09 -18.80 -0.90
CA THR A 180 -11.75 -17.67 -1.78
C THR A 180 -11.21 -18.18 -3.10
N LEU A 181 -10.24 -19.10 -3.06
CA LEU A 181 -9.68 -19.69 -4.28
C LEU A 181 -10.75 -20.46 -5.07
N ALA A 182 -11.64 -21.20 -4.38
CA ALA A 182 -12.76 -21.90 -5.00
C ALA A 182 -13.75 -20.96 -5.69
N LEU A 183 -14.01 -19.78 -5.11
CA LEU A 183 -14.94 -18.80 -5.68
C LEU A 183 -14.32 -18.00 -6.83
N TYR A 184 -13.11 -17.47 -6.65
CA TYR A 184 -12.52 -16.45 -7.50
C TYR A 184 -11.40 -16.95 -8.43
N GLY A 185 -10.70 -18.05 -8.12
CA GLY A 185 -9.49 -18.46 -8.85
C GLY A 185 -9.69 -18.61 -10.37
N ASP A 186 -10.86 -19.09 -10.76
CA ASP A 186 -11.22 -19.29 -12.17
C ASP A 186 -11.73 -18.04 -12.89
N THR A 187 -12.24 -17.04 -12.17
CA THR A 187 -12.94 -15.90 -12.76
C THR A 187 -12.16 -14.59 -12.64
N SER A 188 -11.34 -14.45 -11.60
CA SER A 188 -10.54 -13.26 -11.34
C SER A 188 -9.43 -13.07 -12.39
N ASN A 189 -9.16 -11.81 -12.73
CA ASN A 189 -7.98 -11.40 -13.51
C ASN A 189 -6.70 -11.38 -12.66
N GLN A 190 -6.84 -11.60 -11.35
CA GLN A 190 -5.79 -11.78 -10.37
C GLN A 190 -6.10 -13.08 -9.61
N PRO A 191 -5.74 -14.26 -10.15
CA PRO A 191 -6.31 -15.56 -9.74
C PRO A 191 -5.88 -16.04 -8.34
N GLU A 192 -4.90 -15.37 -7.71
CA GLU A 192 -4.50 -15.59 -6.30
C GLU A 192 -5.27 -14.70 -5.32
N TYR A 193 -6.21 -13.89 -5.82
CA TYR A 193 -6.91 -12.88 -5.05
C TYR A 193 -8.41 -12.97 -5.24
N GLY A 194 -9.16 -12.54 -4.22
CA GLY A 194 -10.57 -12.23 -4.39
C GLY A 194 -10.75 -10.96 -5.23
N THR A 195 -12.00 -10.54 -5.43
CA THR A 195 -12.27 -9.28 -6.12
C THR A 195 -11.84 -8.08 -5.29
N MET A 196 -11.34 -7.01 -5.90
CA MET A 196 -10.99 -5.79 -5.15
C MET A 196 -12.27 -5.10 -4.69
N LEU A 197 -12.32 -4.81 -3.38
CA LEU A 197 -13.41 -4.10 -2.73
C LEU A 197 -12.85 -2.79 -2.18
N ALA A 198 -13.40 -1.66 -2.62
CA ALA A 198 -12.96 -0.37 -2.10
C ALA A 198 -13.18 -0.32 -0.58
N MET A 199 -12.14 0.10 0.14
CA MET A 199 -12.16 0.26 1.58
C MET A 199 -12.01 1.74 1.96
N ASP A 200 -12.98 2.29 2.70
CA ASP A 200 -12.97 3.66 3.20
C ASP A 200 -13.29 3.70 4.69
N SER A 201 -12.57 4.54 5.43
CA SER A 201 -12.80 4.77 6.86
C SER A 201 -12.79 3.49 7.73
N GLY A 202 -12.01 2.49 7.33
CA GLY A 202 -11.88 1.21 8.04
C GLY A 202 -12.92 0.16 7.70
N ARG A 203 -13.76 0.38 6.69
CA ARG A 203 -14.74 -0.60 6.24
C ARG A 203 -14.78 -0.70 4.72
N CYS A 204 -15.49 -1.69 4.22
CA CYS A 204 -16.00 -1.68 2.86
C CYS A 204 -16.73 -0.38 2.56
N THR A 205 -16.45 0.24 1.42
CA THR A 205 -17.17 1.41 0.95
C THR A 205 -18.64 1.04 0.69
N PRO A 206 -19.62 1.71 1.33
CA PRO A 206 -21.04 1.51 1.04
C PRO A 206 -21.36 1.81 -0.44
N SER A 207 -22.14 0.95 -1.08
CA SER A 207 -22.59 1.14 -2.47
C SER A 207 -23.98 1.77 -2.57
N SER A 208 -24.73 1.79 -1.47
CA SER A 208 -26.09 2.33 -1.43
C SER A 208 -26.52 2.71 -0.01
N THR A 209 -27.70 3.33 0.09
CA THR A 209 -28.41 3.53 1.36
C THR A 209 -29.63 2.62 1.39
N THR A 210 -29.83 1.90 2.49
CA THR A 210 -30.97 1.00 2.67
C THR A 210 -32.26 1.80 2.90
N SER A 211 -33.41 1.12 2.79
CA SER A 211 -34.72 1.73 3.01
C SER A 211 -34.95 2.23 4.44
N SER A 212 -34.19 1.72 5.41
CA SER A 212 -34.17 2.17 6.81
C SER A 212 -33.20 3.33 7.05
N GLY A 213 -32.49 3.80 6.02
CA GLY A 213 -31.48 4.86 6.13
C GLY A 213 -30.11 4.35 6.61
N GLY A 214 -29.89 3.04 6.64
CA GLY A 214 -28.58 2.44 6.91
C GLY A 214 -27.72 2.33 5.66
N GLU A 215 -26.51 1.80 5.81
CA GLU A 215 -25.59 1.58 4.70
C GLU A 215 -25.88 0.23 4.03
N GLY A 216 -25.85 0.21 2.70
CA GLY A 216 -25.88 -1.02 1.90
C GLY A 216 -24.52 -1.23 1.27
N PHE A 217 -23.87 -2.36 1.58
CA PHE A 217 -22.55 -2.71 1.06
C PHE A 217 -22.64 -3.54 -0.23
N PRO A 218 -21.58 -3.52 -1.06
CA PRO A 218 -21.38 -4.52 -2.11
C PRO A 218 -21.57 -5.94 -1.57
N THR A 219 -22.27 -6.80 -2.32
CA THR A 219 -22.56 -8.17 -1.83
C THR A 219 -21.30 -8.95 -1.45
N ALA A 220 -20.20 -8.76 -2.19
CA ALA A 220 -18.94 -9.44 -1.89
C ALA A 220 -18.33 -9.03 -0.52
N CYS A 221 -18.72 -7.90 0.07
CA CYS A 221 -18.31 -7.55 1.43
C CYS A 221 -18.97 -8.43 2.50
N TYR A 222 -20.19 -8.92 2.24
CA TYR A 222 -20.88 -9.84 3.16
C TYR A 222 -20.25 -11.24 3.14
N TYR A 223 -19.50 -11.60 2.08
CA TYR A 223 -18.82 -12.89 2.01
C TYR A 223 -17.69 -13.05 3.04
N PHE A 224 -17.16 -11.95 3.59
CA PHE A 224 -16.05 -12.02 4.54
C PHE A 224 -16.39 -12.82 5.81
N ASN A 225 -17.60 -12.68 6.34
CA ASN A 225 -18.05 -13.40 7.54
C ASN A 225 -19.40 -14.14 7.34
N GLY A 226 -19.90 -14.22 6.10
CA GLY A 226 -21.21 -14.80 5.82
C GLY A 226 -22.36 -13.93 6.35
N ASP A 227 -22.16 -12.61 6.37
CA ASP A 227 -23.16 -11.64 6.81
C ASP A 227 -24.43 -11.73 5.94
N GLU A 228 -25.59 -11.39 6.51
CA GLU A 228 -26.89 -11.45 5.80
C GLU A 228 -27.23 -12.84 5.21
N GLY A 229 -26.61 -13.91 5.73
CA GLY A 229 -26.83 -15.29 5.26
C GLY A 229 -26.12 -15.64 3.95
N GLU A 230 -25.21 -14.77 3.50
CA GLU A 230 -24.31 -15.02 2.37
C GLU A 230 -23.27 -16.11 2.72
N PRO A 231 -22.59 -16.73 1.74
CA PRO A 231 -21.54 -17.71 2.04
C PRO A 231 -20.36 -17.08 2.79
N GLU A 232 -19.92 -17.74 3.86
CA GLU A 232 -18.72 -17.37 4.60
C GLU A 232 -17.46 -17.82 3.82
N VAL A 233 -17.04 -16.98 2.87
CA VAL A 233 -15.80 -17.18 2.09
C VAL A 233 -14.57 -16.89 2.95
N GLY A 234 -14.72 -16.06 3.98
CA GLY A 234 -13.64 -15.63 4.86
C GLY A 234 -12.98 -14.33 4.38
N PRO A 235 -12.15 -13.68 5.23
CA PRO A 235 -11.49 -12.44 4.88
C PRO A 235 -10.44 -12.70 3.80
N PHE A 236 -10.57 -12.08 2.63
CA PHE A 236 -9.64 -12.27 1.52
C PHE A 236 -8.97 -10.96 1.11
N VAL A 237 -7.71 -11.06 0.67
CA VAL A 237 -7.08 -9.94 -0.04
C VAL A 237 -7.67 -9.89 -1.44
N GLY A 238 -8.27 -8.75 -1.79
CA GLY A 238 -8.83 -8.49 -3.10
C GLY A 238 -7.78 -7.91 -4.05
N GLY A 239 -7.89 -8.18 -5.35
CA GLY A 239 -6.98 -7.66 -6.38
C GLY A 239 -7.72 -7.38 -7.68
N THR A 240 -7.41 -6.26 -8.35
CA THR A 240 -7.98 -5.92 -9.65
C THR A 240 -7.03 -5.05 -10.45
N ILE A 241 -6.84 -5.41 -11.73
CA ILE A 241 -6.03 -4.63 -12.68
C ILE A 241 -6.69 -3.26 -12.91
N LYS A 242 -5.87 -2.20 -12.84
CA LYS A 242 -6.26 -0.79 -13.02
C LYS A 242 -5.29 -0.05 -13.95
N GLU A 243 -4.83 -0.72 -14.99
CA GLU A 243 -3.77 -0.20 -15.87
C GLU A 243 -4.24 0.79 -16.94
N THR A 244 -5.55 0.83 -17.23
CA THR A 244 -6.13 1.58 -18.36
C THR A 244 -6.93 2.83 -17.95
N ASP A 245 -6.74 3.37 -16.74
CA ASP A 245 -7.43 4.62 -16.37
C ASP A 245 -7.05 5.72 -17.35
N ALA A 246 -8.02 6.28 -18.07
CA ALA A 246 -7.76 7.23 -19.15
C ALA A 246 -7.04 8.51 -18.68
N ARG A 247 -7.09 8.84 -17.39
CA ARG A 247 -6.41 10.01 -16.82
C ARG A 247 -4.95 9.74 -16.47
N ALA A 248 -4.63 8.47 -16.20
CA ALA A 248 -3.35 8.03 -15.68
C ALA A 248 -3.15 6.52 -15.96
N PRO A 249 -2.87 6.11 -17.22
CA PRO A 249 -2.67 4.71 -17.55
C PRO A 249 -1.29 4.28 -17.05
N TYR A 250 -1.26 3.52 -15.94
CA TYR A 250 -0.04 2.95 -15.37
C TYR A 250 0.02 1.45 -15.71
N PRO A 251 0.91 1.00 -16.60
CA PRO A 251 1.04 -0.41 -16.96
C PRO A 251 1.28 -1.29 -15.74
N ASN A 252 0.63 -2.46 -15.70
CA ASN A 252 0.72 -3.42 -14.59
C ASN A 252 0.23 -2.89 -13.23
N ASN A 253 -0.55 -1.81 -13.24
CA ASN A 253 -1.20 -1.35 -12.03
C ASN A 253 -2.25 -2.36 -11.55
N VAL A 254 -2.13 -2.78 -10.30
CA VAL A 254 -3.13 -3.58 -9.62
C VAL A 254 -3.49 -2.86 -8.33
N TRP A 255 -4.78 -2.70 -8.08
CA TRP A 255 -5.28 -2.23 -6.80
C TRP A 255 -5.68 -3.41 -5.94
N TYR A 256 -5.37 -3.32 -4.66
CA TYR A 256 -5.67 -4.35 -3.68
C TYR A 256 -6.50 -3.81 -2.53
N SER A 257 -7.26 -4.70 -1.92
CA SER A 257 -8.05 -4.42 -0.73
C SER A 257 -7.73 -5.42 0.36
N PHE A 258 -7.39 -4.93 1.55
CA PHE A 258 -6.99 -5.73 2.69
C PHE A 258 -8.03 -5.56 3.81
N PRO A 259 -9.09 -6.38 3.84
CA PRO A 259 -10.01 -6.38 4.97
C PRO A 259 -9.27 -6.85 6.23
N ASN A 260 -9.62 -6.30 7.37
CA ASN A 260 -9.29 -6.88 8.65
C ASN A 260 -10.59 -7.28 9.39
N SER A 261 -10.51 -7.57 10.68
CA SER A 261 -11.66 -7.78 11.54
C SER A 261 -12.70 -6.66 11.42
N CYS A 262 -13.99 -7.00 11.53
CA CYS A 262 -15.13 -6.08 11.39
C CYS A 262 -15.11 -5.24 10.10
N PRO A 263 -15.03 -5.86 8.91
CA PRO A 263 -14.84 -5.11 7.67
C PRO A 263 -16.05 -4.26 7.25
N LEU A 264 -17.17 -4.31 7.97
CA LEU A 264 -18.35 -3.49 7.74
C LEU A 264 -18.49 -2.31 8.72
N GLU A 265 -17.62 -2.22 9.73
CA GLU A 265 -17.66 -1.19 10.77
C GLU A 265 -16.59 -0.12 10.56
N GLU A 266 -16.93 1.16 10.78
CA GLU A 266 -15.93 2.24 10.76
C GLU A 266 -14.87 2.02 11.85
N TRP A 267 -13.68 2.62 11.69
CA TRP A 267 -12.60 2.49 12.69
C TRP A 267 -13.05 2.76 14.14
N SER A 268 -13.93 3.75 14.36
CA SER A 268 -14.44 4.08 15.69
C SER A 268 -15.33 3.00 16.31
N ASP A 269 -15.93 2.14 15.49
CA ASP A 269 -16.95 1.17 15.89
C ASP A 269 -16.42 -0.28 15.90
N LYS A 270 -15.16 -0.49 15.50
CA LYS A 270 -14.44 -1.77 15.61
C LYS A 270 -14.08 -2.12 17.06
N THR A 271 -15.09 -2.45 17.85
CA THR A 271 -14.94 -2.89 19.24
C THR A 271 -14.20 -4.21 19.35
N SER A 272 -13.57 -4.49 20.50
CA SER A 272 -12.95 -5.79 20.78
C SER A 272 -13.92 -6.97 20.65
N GLU A 273 -15.19 -6.76 21.01
CA GLU A 273 -16.24 -7.77 20.86
C GLU A 273 -16.54 -8.07 19.40
N CYS A 274 -16.68 -7.03 18.57
CA CYS A 274 -16.82 -7.20 17.13
C CYS A 274 -15.59 -7.90 16.53
N ARG A 275 -14.38 -7.48 16.91
CA ARG A 275 -13.15 -8.08 16.35
C ARG A 275 -13.06 -9.56 16.66
N ALA A 276 -13.50 -9.96 17.85
CA ALA A 276 -13.55 -11.35 18.27
C ALA A 276 -14.67 -12.16 17.59
N SER A 277 -15.70 -11.52 17.04
CA SER A 277 -16.79 -12.20 16.32
C SER A 277 -16.52 -12.44 14.84
N THR A 278 -15.49 -11.81 14.27
CA THR A 278 -15.11 -11.96 12.85
C THR A 278 -13.80 -12.74 12.72
N ARG A 279 -13.63 -13.45 11.60
CA ARG A 279 -12.33 -14.00 11.24
C ARG A 279 -11.35 -12.86 10.96
N GLN A 280 -10.07 -13.10 11.23
CA GLN A 280 -9.04 -12.08 11.05
C GLN A 280 -8.51 -12.10 9.63
N GLY A 281 -8.34 -10.92 9.02
CA GLY A 281 -7.53 -10.80 7.81
C GLY A 281 -6.05 -10.70 8.19
N LEU A 282 -5.74 -9.68 9.00
CA LEU A 282 -4.40 -9.44 9.51
C LEU A 282 -4.03 -10.46 10.60
N CYS A 283 -2.91 -11.13 10.44
CA CYS A 283 -2.33 -12.01 11.44
C CYS A 283 -1.78 -11.23 12.64
N ASP A 284 -1.73 -11.89 13.80
CA ASP A 284 -0.93 -11.43 14.93
C ASP A 284 0.52 -11.13 14.51
N ILE A 285 1.17 -10.20 15.21
CA ILE A 285 2.54 -9.77 14.92
C ILE A 285 3.48 -10.99 14.90
N GLY A 286 4.17 -11.18 13.77
CA GLY A 286 5.15 -12.25 13.62
C GLY A 286 4.56 -13.64 13.32
N VAL A 287 3.26 -13.72 13.01
CA VAL A 287 2.59 -14.97 12.63
C VAL A 287 2.46 -15.05 11.11
N MET A 288 2.80 -16.21 10.55
CA MET A 288 2.62 -16.53 9.13
C MET A 288 1.13 -16.79 8.84
N PRO A 289 0.52 -16.18 7.80
CA PRO A 289 -0.82 -16.54 7.39
C PRO A 289 -0.89 -17.98 6.91
N ASP A 290 -2.04 -18.60 7.19
CA ASP A 290 -2.35 -19.98 6.84
C ASP A 290 -3.62 -20.09 5.98
N GLY A 291 -4.29 -18.96 5.70
CA GLY A 291 -5.57 -18.95 4.97
C GLY A 291 -6.77 -19.39 5.84
N VAL A 292 -6.55 -19.68 7.13
CA VAL A 292 -7.57 -20.22 8.04
C VAL A 292 -7.74 -19.29 9.24
N SER A 293 -6.67 -19.12 10.01
CA SER A 293 -6.58 -18.22 11.17
C SER A 293 -6.56 -16.76 10.74
N CYS A 294 -5.77 -16.47 9.70
CA CYS A 294 -5.58 -15.15 9.12
C CYS A 294 -5.06 -15.28 7.68
N THR A 295 -5.20 -14.22 6.88
CA THR A 295 -4.90 -14.26 5.44
C THR A 295 -3.71 -13.43 5.01
N TYR A 296 -3.25 -12.49 5.83
CA TYR A 296 -2.01 -11.78 5.55
C TYR A 296 -1.25 -11.35 6.81
N ALA A 297 0.06 -11.28 6.68
CA ALA A 297 0.95 -10.59 7.59
C ALA A 297 1.72 -9.53 6.83
N TYR A 298 2.24 -8.52 7.52
CA TYR A 298 3.00 -7.45 6.88
C TYR A 298 4.15 -6.93 7.74
N ARG A 299 5.09 -6.27 7.05
CA ARG A 299 6.07 -5.34 7.60
C ARG A 299 6.16 -4.12 6.67
N VAL A 300 6.30 -2.93 7.25
CA VAL A 300 6.63 -1.72 6.47
C VAL A 300 8.14 -1.74 6.23
N LEU A 301 8.53 -1.68 4.96
CA LEU A 301 9.93 -1.57 4.56
C LEU A 301 10.44 -0.16 4.82
N GLY A 302 9.64 0.85 4.49
CA GLY A 302 9.97 2.26 4.63
C GLY A 302 9.02 3.12 3.80
N PHE A 303 9.37 4.38 3.59
CA PHE A 303 8.52 5.32 2.85
C PHE A 303 9.32 6.48 2.27
N ILE A 304 8.73 7.17 1.29
CA ILE A 304 9.25 8.44 0.78
C ILE A 304 8.19 9.54 0.88
N LEU A 305 8.64 10.79 0.98
CA LEU A 305 7.76 11.95 0.82
C LEU A 305 7.45 12.13 -0.67
N ILE A 306 6.18 12.39 -0.99
CA ILE A 306 5.78 12.74 -2.36
C ILE A 306 6.50 14.02 -2.79
N ASP A 307 6.69 15.00 -1.89
CA ASP A 307 7.37 16.25 -2.20
C ASP A 307 8.83 16.06 -2.62
N ASP A 308 9.54 15.13 -1.98
CA ASP A 308 10.91 14.75 -2.35
C ASP A 308 10.91 14.01 -3.69
N LEU A 309 9.99 13.07 -3.89
CA LEU A 309 9.88 12.29 -5.13
C LEU A 309 9.68 13.18 -6.37
N VAL A 310 8.76 14.14 -6.27
CA VAL A 310 8.40 15.01 -7.39
C VAL A 310 9.33 16.22 -7.52
N GLY A 311 10.24 16.40 -6.56
CA GLY A 311 11.30 17.41 -6.57
C GLY A 311 10.89 18.78 -6.05
N ILE A 312 9.71 18.93 -5.42
CA ILE A 312 9.26 20.20 -4.84
C ILE A 312 10.28 20.73 -3.81
N THR A 313 10.81 19.86 -2.95
CA THR A 313 11.79 20.24 -1.92
C THR A 313 13.15 20.66 -2.48
N SER A 314 13.40 20.45 -3.78
CA SER A 314 14.59 20.93 -4.49
C SER A 314 14.37 22.22 -5.27
N MET A 315 13.12 22.72 -5.35
CA MET A 315 12.79 23.97 -6.05
C MET A 315 12.99 25.18 -5.13
N VAL A 316 13.53 26.27 -5.68
CA VAL A 316 13.77 27.52 -4.94
C VAL A 316 12.53 28.41 -5.00
N SER A 317 12.06 28.87 -3.84
CA SER A 317 10.97 29.83 -3.71
C SER A 317 11.32 31.17 -4.34
N ASN A 318 10.37 31.70 -5.10
CA ASN A 318 10.49 33.03 -5.69
C ASN A 318 10.33 34.14 -4.64
N THR A 319 9.67 33.83 -3.53
CA THR A 319 9.41 34.76 -2.42
C THR A 319 10.52 34.74 -1.37
N THR A 320 11.00 33.56 -0.94
CA THR A 320 11.98 33.46 0.15
C THR A 320 13.43 33.35 -0.35
N GLY A 321 13.64 32.83 -1.57
CA GLY A 321 14.97 32.51 -2.10
C GLY A 321 15.60 31.23 -1.51
N GLU A 322 14.89 30.54 -0.62
CA GLU A 322 15.26 29.23 -0.07
C GLU A 322 14.48 28.12 -0.79
N THR A 323 14.86 26.86 -0.61
CA THR A 323 14.08 25.72 -1.14
C THR A 323 12.75 25.58 -0.40
N TYR A 324 11.68 25.18 -1.11
CA TYR A 324 10.39 24.92 -0.47
C TYR A 324 10.48 23.78 0.55
N ALA A 325 9.80 23.92 1.68
CA ALA A 325 9.73 22.87 2.68
C ALA A 325 8.77 21.74 2.30
N ASN A 326 7.72 22.03 1.54
CA ASN A 326 6.66 21.08 1.16
C ASN A 326 5.75 21.62 0.05
N PHE A 327 4.78 20.80 -0.39
CA PHE A 327 3.76 21.17 -1.37
C PHE A 327 2.94 22.41 -0.98
N THR A 328 2.59 22.56 0.31
CA THR A 328 1.78 23.70 0.75
C THR A 328 2.50 25.02 0.50
N GLU A 329 3.78 25.13 0.86
CA GLU A 329 4.58 26.34 0.61
C GLU A 329 4.74 26.61 -0.89
N PHE A 330 5.03 25.56 -1.68
CA PHE A 330 5.12 25.66 -3.14
C PHE A 330 3.83 26.19 -3.77
N CYS A 331 2.69 25.65 -3.35
CA CYS A 331 1.38 26.04 -3.86
C CYS A 331 0.99 27.47 -3.43
N GLU A 332 1.27 27.84 -2.18
CA GLU A 332 1.00 29.20 -1.68
C GLU A 332 1.86 30.27 -2.36
N ASP A 333 3.06 29.92 -2.84
CA ASP A 333 3.91 30.78 -3.70
C ASP A 333 3.44 30.80 -5.17
N GLY A 334 2.26 30.24 -5.47
CA GLY A 334 1.64 30.20 -6.79
C GLY A 334 2.04 29.02 -7.67
N GLY A 335 2.72 28.02 -7.11
CA GLY A 335 3.11 26.80 -7.80
C GLY A 335 1.91 25.89 -8.11
N VAL A 336 1.94 25.27 -9.29
CA VAL A 336 0.99 24.22 -9.69
C VAL A 336 1.76 22.91 -9.76
N GLU A 337 1.36 21.92 -8.95
CA GLU A 337 1.98 20.59 -9.02
C GLU A 337 1.49 19.84 -10.26
N PHE A 338 0.18 19.81 -10.45
CA PHE A 338 -0.45 19.10 -11.56
C PHE A 338 -1.82 19.70 -11.87
N GLU A 339 -2.05 20.07 -13.12
CA GLU A 339 -3.32 20.52 -13.64
C GLU A 339 -3.60 19.80 -14.96
N ALA A 340 -4.77 19.16 -15.01
CA ALA A 340 -5.23 18.45 -16.18
C ALA A 340 -6.75 18.55 -16.31
N SER A 341 -7.26 18.36 -17.53
CA SER A 341 -8.70 18.27 -17.76
C SER A 341 -9.34 17.09 -17.02
N GLU A 342 -10.68 17.02 -16.98
CA GLU A 342 -11.40 15.87 -16.39
C GLU A 342 -11.03 14.53 -17.04
N SER A 343 -10.65 14.54 -18.33
CA SER A 343 -10.16 13.36 -19.05
C SER A 343 -8.67 13.11 -18.88
N GLY A 344 -7.96 13.94 -18.11
CA GLY A 344 -6.53 13.83 -17.84
C GLY A 344 -5.60 14.46 -18.87
N GLU A 345 -6.11 15.32 -19.76
CA GLU A 345 -5.25 16.04 -20.71
C GLU A 345 -4.42 17.09 -19.96
N TRP A 346 -3.09 17.07 -20.13
CA TRP A 346 -2.17 18.00 -19.47
C TRP A 346 -2.47 19.47 -19.76
N ILE A 347 -2.47 20.30 -18.72
CA ILE A 347 -2.63 21.76 -18.82
C ILE A 347 -1.37 22.47 -18.30
N ASP A 348 -1.01 22.23 -17.04
CA ASP A 348 0.15 22.84 -16.38
C ASP A 348 0.65 21.94 -15.24
N GLY A 349 1.85 22.19 -14.72
CA GLY A 349 2.40 21.48 -13.59
C GLY A 349 3.92 21.33 -13.62
N ILE A 350 4.44 20.58 -12.66
CA ILE A 350 5.88 20.28 -12.58
C ILE A 350 6.27 19.17 -13.57
N SER A 351 7.51 19.22 -14.05
CA SER A 351 8.01 18.33 -15.11
C SER A 351 7.90 16.83 -14.79
N PHE A 352 7.88 16.47 -13.50
CA PHE A 352 7.66 15.08 -13.07
C PHE A 352 6.37 14.49 -13.67
N TRP A 353 5.30 15.28 -13.80
CA TRP A 353 3.97 14.81 -14.23
C TRP A 353 3.65 14.98 -15.73
N GLU A 354 4.59 15.49 -16.54
CA GLU A 354 4.38 15.72 -17.99
C GLU A 354 4.01 14.46 -18.78
N ASN A 355 3.04 14.55 -19.70
CA ASN A 355 2.47 13.40 -20.43
C ASN A 355 1.76 12.40 -19.48
N PRO A 356 0.71 12.83 -18.77
CA PRO A 356 0.00 12.01 -17.79
C PRO A 356 -0.73 10.80 -18.40
N GLN A 357 -1.09 10.88 -19.69
CA GLN A 357 -1.80 9.82 -20.42
C GLN A 357 -0.85 8.89 -21.20
N ASP A 358 0.46 9.08 -21.08
CA ASP A 358 1.47 8.26 -21.75
C ASP A 358 1.92 7.12 -20.81
N GLU A 359 1.68 5.87 -21.23
CA GLU A 359 2.00 4.66 -20.47
C GLU A 359 3.50 4.52 -20.18
N ASP A 360 4.37 4.89 -21.13
CA ASP A 360 5.82 4.80 -20.96
C ASP A 360 6.30 5.86 -19.96
N ALA A 361 5.73 7.07 -20.01
CA ALA A 361 6.01 8.13 -19.03
C ALA A 361 5.58 7.71 -17.61
N ASN A 362 4.41 7.08 -17.48
CA ASN A 362 3.90 6.58 -16.20
C ASN A 362 4.73 5.39 -15.67
N ALA A 363 5.13 4.46 -16.53
CA ALA A 363 6.06 3.39 -16.16
C ALA A 363 7.42 3.95 -15.69
N GLU A 364 7.91 5.04 -16.30
CA GLU A 364 9.14 5.68 -15.88
C GLU A 364 9.01 6.41 -14.53
N ARG A 365 7.84 6.98 -14.21
CA ARG A 365 7.57 7.51 -12.86
C ARG A 365 7.62 6.42 -11.79
N ALA A 366 7.06 5.24 -12.08
CA ALA A 366 7.12 4.12 -11.16
C ALA A 366 8.57 3.63 -10.93
N LYS A 367 9.42 3.63 -11.96
CA LYS A 367 10.85 3.36 -11.79
C LYS A 367 11.56 4.43 -10.97
N LYS A 368 11.25 5.71 -11.18
CA LYS A 368 11.78 6.82 -10.37
C LYS A 368 11.37 6.71 -8.90
N LEU A 369 10.15 6.22 -8.63
CA LEU A 369 9.69 5.91 -7.27
C LEU A 369 10.60 4.87 -6.59
N VAL A 370 10.87 3.75 -7.28
CA VAL A 370 11.78 2.71 -6.80
C VAL A 370 13.21 3.22 -6.64
N GLU A 371 13.71 3.98 -7.62
CA GLU A 371 15.05 4.58 -7.60
C GLU A 371 15.21 5.59 -6.45
N ALA A 372 14.21 6.44 -6.21
CA ALA A 372 14.20 7.40 -5.12
C ALA A 372 14.29 6.68 -3.77
N TYR A 373 13.51 5.61 -3.57
CA TYR A 373 13.58 4.80 -2.36
C TYR A 373 14.93 4.12 -2.21
N TYR A 374 15.46 3.49 -3.27
CA TYR A 374 16.79 2.89 -3.27
C TYR A 374 17.87 3.91 -2.90
N ASN A 375 17.83 5.11 -3.47
CA ASN A 375 18.80 6.16 -3.17
C ASN A 375 18.68 6.65 -1.73
N LEU A 376 17.46 6.78 -1.20
CA LEU A 376 17.20 7.10 0.20
C LEU A 376 17.84 6.08 1.15
N THR A 377 17.52 4.79 0.97
CA THR A 377 18.00 3.72 1.88
C THR A 377 19.49 3.43 1.77
N ASN A 378 20.13 3.82 0.65
CA ASN A 378 21.57 3.65 0.45
C ASN A 378 22.38 4.92 0.75
N GLY A 379 21.76 5.97 1.30
CA GLY A 379 22.43 7.22 1.63
C GLY A 379 23.01 7.95 0.40
N LEU A 380 22.36 7.78 -0.75
CA LEU A 380 22.76 8.39 -2.03
C LEU A 380 22.04 9.71 -2.30
N ILE A 381 21.10 10.11 -1.44
CA ILE A 381 20.49 11.43 -1.48
C ILE A 381 21.16 12.38 -0.48
N GLU A 382 21.40 13.61 -0.91
CA GLU A 382 22.02 14.66 -0.08
C GLU A 382 20.98 15.42 0.75
N THR A 383 19.72 15.43 0.30
CA THR A 383 18.62 16.17 0.92
C THR A 383 17.35 15.32 0.93
N SER A 384 16.75 15.14 2.11
CA SER A 384 15.40 14.62 2.28
C SER A 384 14.71 15.38 3.41
N GLY A 385 13.38 15.46 3.33
CA GLY A 385 12.56 15.91 4.45
C GLY A 385 12.55 14.96 5.66
N LEU A 386 13.15 13.76 5.56
CA LEU A 386 13.23 12.79 6.64
C LEU A 386 14.50 12.93 7.49
N ASP A 387 14.32 12.71 8.79
CA ASP A 387 15.44 12.59 9.74
C ASP A 387 16.22 11.29 9.49
N SER A 388 17.55 11.34 9.59
CA SER A 388 18.41 10.17 9.37
C SER A 388 18.17 9.03 10.37
N SER A 389 17.68 9.34 11.57
CA SER A 389 17.25 8.34 12.57
C SER A 389 15.96 7.62 12.17
N ILE A 390 15.17 8.15 11.24
CA ILE A 390 14.04 7.41 10.66
C ILE A 390 14.56 6.51 9.52
N ILE A 391 15.44 7.06 8.68
CA ILE A 391 15.99 6.35 7.51
C ILE A 391 16.79 5.11 7.94
N GLU A 392 17.50 5.16 9.08
CA GLU A 392 18.28 4.01 9.58
C GLU A 392 17.45 2.76 9.89
N HIS A 393 16.13 2.90 10.04
CA HIS A 393 15.19 1.82 10.28
C HIS A 393 14.54 1.28 9.00
N MET A 394 14.75 1.94 7.86
CA MET A 394 14.19 1.49 6.58
C MET A 394 14.97 0.31 6.01
N LEU A 395 14.26 -0.58 5.35
CA LEU A 395 14.79 -1.79 4.72
C LEU A 395 14.80 -1.64 3.19
N PRO A 396 15.81 -2.17 2.49
CA PRO A 396 15.80 -2.18 1.03
C PRO A 396 14.59 -2.94 0.47
N LEU A 397 14.12 -2.57 -0.73
CA LEU A 397 13.12 -3.38 -1.44
C LEU A 397 13.77 -4.67 -1.96
N PRO A 398 13.14 -5.84 -1.77
CA PRO A 398 13.54 -7.06 -2.47
C PRO A 398 13.28 -6.90 -3.97
N THR A 399 14.15 -7.44 -4.83
CA THR A 399 13.89 -7.32 -6.28
C THR A 399 12.77 -8.25 -6.73
N PRO A 400 12.08 -7.96 -7.85
CA PRO A 400 11.09 -8.88 -8.42
C PRO A 400 11.64 -10.30 -8.66
N GLU A 401 12.93 -10.44 -9.03
CA GLU A 401 13.58 -11.73 -9.21
C GLU A 401 13.82 -12.46 -7.88
N GLU A 402 14.16 -11.73 -6.80
CA GLU A 402 14.31 -12.30 -5.46
C GLU A 402 12.96 -12.79 -4.94
N LEU A 403 11.89 -12.00 -5.11
CA LEU A 403 10.53 -12.39 -4.77
C LEU A 403 10.08 -13.61 -5.57
N ALA A 404 10.32 -13.63 -6.89
CA ALA A 404 9.95 -14.76 -7.74
C ALA A 404 10.70 -16.05 -7.35
N ALA A 405 11.96 -15.94 -6.89
CA ALA A 405 12.76 -17.08 -6.46
C ALA A 405 12.41 -17.61 -5.05
N GLU A 406 11.98 -16.74 -4.14
CA GLU A 406 11.52 -17.12 -2.80
C GLU A 406 10.10 -17.74 -2.82
N ASN A 407 9.25 -17.22 -3.70
CA ASN A 407 7.84 -17.58 -3.75
C ASN A 407 7.57 -19.00 -4.27
N PRO A 408 6.43 -19.61 -3.85
CA PRO A 408 6.02 -20.91 -4.35
C PRO A 408 5.69 -20.84 -5.86
N ALA A 409 5.98 -21.96 -6.54
CA ALA A 409 5.60 -22.15 -7.93
C ALA A 409 4.10 -21.92 -8.15
N CYS A 410 3.73 -21.23 -9.22
CA CYS A 410 2.36 -20.75 -9.43
C CYS A 410 1.30 -21.86 -9.49
N TYR A 411 1.64 -23.03 -10.04
CA TYR A 411 0.69 -24.15 -10.08
C TYR A 411 0.28 -24.58 -8.67
N LEU A 412 1.09 -24.36 -7.63
CA LEU A 412 0.70 -24.72 -6.26
C LEU A 412 -0.49 -23.92 -5.74
N ASN A 413 -0.66 -22.66 -6.18
CA ASN A 413 -1.69 -21.75 -5.66
C ASN A 413 -2.79 -21.42 -6.68
N VAL A 414 -2.53 -21.61 -7.98
CA VAL A 414 -3.43 -21.19 -9.07
C VAL A 414 -3.76 -22.37 -9.99
N GLU A 415 -5.03 -22.78 -10.02
CA GLU A 415 -5.50 -23.88 -10.87
C GLU A 415 -5.19 -23.65 -12.36
N LYS A 416 -5.38 -22.42 -12.87
CA LYS A 416 -5.06 -22.05 -14.27
C LYS A 416 -3.59 -22.27 -14.64
N CYS A 417 -2.69 -22.30 -13.66
CA CYS A 417 -1.27 -22.56 -13.86
C CYS A 417 -0.94 -24.06 -13.94
N ASN A 418 -1.91 -24.93 -13.68
CA ASN A 418 -1.84 -26.36 -13.97
C ASN A 418 -1.99 -26.62 -15.49
N SER A 419 -1.08 -26.09 -16.30
CA SER A 419 -1.13 -26.14 -17.77
C SER A 419 0.21 -26.53 -18.39
N ASP A 420 0.19 -26.94 -19.67
CA ASP A 420 1.39 -27.35 -20.41
C ASP A 420 2.39 -26.21 -20.65
N VAL A 421 1.94 -24.95 -20.57
CA VAL A 421 2.76 -23.75 -20.73
C VAL A 421 3.19 -23.14 -19.40
N GLY A 422 2.50 -23.48 -18.32
CA GLY A 422 2.82 -23.04 -16.97
C GLY A 422 2.53 -21.56 -16.72
N CYS A 423 3.09 -21.06 -15.63
CA CYS A 423 2.98 -19.68 -15.21
C CYS A 423 4.33 -19.17 -14.69
N LYS A 424 4.43 -17.85 -14.54
CA LYS A 424 5.57 -17.18 -13.90
C LYS A 424 5.11 -16.11 -12.92
N ARG A 425 5.99 -15.75 -11.98
CA ARG A 425 5.84 -14.58 -11.11
C ARG A 425 6.75 -13.48 -11.61
N GLU A 426 6.23 -12.26 -11.65
CA GLU A 426 6.94 -11.07 -12.07
C GLU A 426 6.48 -9.88 -11.23
N LEU A 427 7.24 -8.79 -11.29
CA LEU A 427 6.93 -7.50 -10.65
C LEU A 427 6.91 -7.58 -9.12
N TYR A 428 6.77 -6.42 -8.45
CA TYR A 428 6.75 -6.38 -6.98
C TYR A 428 5.51 -7.08 -6.39
N GLY A 429 4.38 -7.05 -7.10
CA GLY A 429 3.17 -7.77 -6.70
C GLY A 429 3.30 -9.30 -6.77
N SER A 430 4.30 -9.83 -7.49
CA SER A 430 4.58 -11.25 -7.64
C SER A 430 3.38 -12.13 -8.04
N THR A 431 2.36 -11.56 -8.68
CA THR A 431 1.17 -12.30 -9.12
C THR A 431 1.53 -13.33 -10.18
N CYS A 432 0.93 -14.51 -10.08
CA CYS A 432 1.02 -15.53 -11.11
C CYS A 432 0.38 -15.12 -12.44
N THR A 433 1.19 -15.11 -13.50
CA THR A 433 0.76 -14.82 -14.87
C THR A 433 0.90 -16.06 -15.74
N VAL A 434 -0.18 -16.43 -16.43
CA VAL A 434 -0.19 -17.57 -17.37
C VAL A 434 0.71 -17.25 -18.55
N CYS A 435 1.60 -18.17 -18.88
CA CYS A 435 2.50 -18.00 -19.99
C CYS A 435 1.81 -18.25 -21.34
N ASN A 436 2.17 -17.46 -22.34
CA ASN A 436 1.67 -17.64 -23.72
C ASN A 436 2.42 -18.75 -24.49
N SER A 437 3.59 -19.17 -23.99
CA SER A 437 4.42 -20.23 -24.57
C SER A 437 5.36 -20.80 -23.51
N THR A 438 5.96 -21.96 -23.77
CA THR A 438 7.06 -22.48 -22.94
C THR A 438 8.33 -21.65 -23.18
N SER A 439 8.43 -20.51 -22.50
CA SER A 439 9.58 -19.60 -22.51
C SER A 439 10.33 -19.65 -21.17
N ASP A 440 11.49 -19.00 -21.12
CA ASP A 440 12.28 -18.86 -19.90
C ASP A 440 11.43 -18.22 -18.77
N GLY A 441 11.53 -18.79 -17.57
CA GLY A 441 10.79 -18.35 -16.37
C GLY A 441 9.40 -18.96 -16.19
N CYS A 442 8.84 -19.65 -17.19
CA CYS A 442 7.55 -20.30 -17.08
C CYS A 442 7.68 -21.70 -16.47
N GLU A 443 7.08 -21.90 -15.30
CA GLU A 443 7.11 -23.15 -14.57
C GLU A 443 5.85 -23.98 -14.80
N THR A 444 6.04 -25.21 -15.26
CA THR A 444 4.96 -26.19 -15.46
C THR A 444 4.87 -27.14 -14.25
N PRO A 445 3.67 -27.64 -13.92
CA PRO A 445 3.52 -28.64 -12.88
C PRO A 445 4.22 -29.96 -13.26
N PRO A 446 4.73 -30.72 -12.27
CA PRO A 446 5.13 -32.12 -12.49
C PRO A 446 3.98 -32.94 -13.09
N SER A 447 4.29 -33.91 -13.96
CA SER A 447 3.28 -34.66 -14.72
C SER A 447 2.27 -35.46 -13.88
N ASP A 448 2.62 -35.77 -12.63
CA ASP A 448 1.81 -36.49 -11.66
C ASP A 448 1.06 -35.57 -10.67
N TRP A 449 1.35 -34.28 -10.70
CA TRP A 449 0.72 -33.30 -9.84
C TRP A 449 -0.65 -32.85 -10.40
N LYS A 450 -1.59 -32.55 -9.50
CA LYS A 450 -2.88 -31.97 -9.84
C LYS A 450 -3.28 -30.95 -8.78
N PHE A 451 -3.82 -29.82 -9.22
CA PHE A 451 -4.46 -28.88 -8.31
C PHE A 451 -5.63 -29.56 -7.60
N PRO A 452 -5.77 -29.43 -6.28
CA PRO A 452 -6.88 -30.01 -5.54
C PRO A 452 -8.19 -29.33 -5.92
N THR A 453 -9.28 -30.11 -5.93
CA THR A 453 -10.62 -29.52 -6.05
C THR A 453 -10.98 -28.86 -4.72
N LEU A 454 -11.25 -27.57 -4.75
CA LEU A 454 -11.65 -26.79 -3.58
C LEU A 454 -13.17 -26.66 -3.50
N GLU A 455 -13.73 -26.74 -2.30
CA GLU A 455 -15.16 -26.58 -2.08
C GLU A 455 -15.51 -25.10 -1.89
N LYS A 456 -16.63 -24.67 -2.49
CA LYS A 456 -17.17 -23.32 -2.26
C LYS A 456 -17.93 -23.28 -0.94
N ALA A 457 -17.80 -22.17 -0.21
CA ALA A 457 -18.70 -21.85 0.90
C ALA A 457 -20.16 -21.83 0.44
N VAL A 458 -21.09 -22.14 1.35
CA VAL A 458 -22.53 -22.19 1.10
C VAL A 458 -23.24 -21.33 2.14
N GLY A 459 -23.98 -20.31 1.70
CA GLY A 459 -24.78 -19.45 2.56
C GLY A 459 -26.07 -20.11 3.04
N GLU A 460 -26.82 -19.44 3.93
CA GLU A 460 -28.06 -19.96 4.52
C GLU A 460 -29.13 -20.31 3.49
N ASN A 461 -29.13 -19.60 2.36
CA ASN A 461 -30.06 -19.83 1.23
C ASN A 461 -29.59 -20.93 0.26
N GLY A 462 -28.44 -21.58 0.53
CA GLY A 462 -27.85 -22.59 -0.34
C GLY A 462 -27.05 -22.03 -1.53
N GLY A 463 -26.88 -20.71 -1.62
CA GLY A 463 -26.05 -20.05 -2.63
C GLY A 463 -24.57 -20.16 -2.31
N THR A 464 -23.72 -20.21 -3.35
CA THR A 464 -22.25 -20.34 -3.21
C THR A 464 -21.50 -19.05 -3.56
N GLY A 465 -22.23 -17.93 -3.60
CA GLY A 465 -21.70 -16.62 -3.96
C GLY A 465 -21.56 -16.46 -5.48
N ASP A 466 -21.43 -15.21 -5.89
CA ASP A 466 -21.12 -14.81 -7.26
C ASP A 466 -19.79 -14.05 -7.26
N ALA A 467 -18.81 -14.58 -7.99
CA ALA A 467 -17.50 -13.97 -8.14
C ALA A 467 -17.53 -12.64 -8.90
N SER A 468 -18.63 -12.36 -9.59
CA SER A 468 -18.90 -11.10 -10.30
C SER A 468 -19.63 -10.08 -9.43
N ALA A 469 -20.06 -10.46 -8.21
CA ALA A 469 -20.84 -9.59 -7.34
C ALA A 469 -20.00 -8.41 -6.88
N ASP A 470 -20.42 -7.20 -7.29
CA ASP A 470 -19.92 -5.86 -6.91
C ASP A 470 -18.48 -5.77 -6.37
N GLY A 471 -17.53 -6.45 -7.03
CA GLY A 471 -16.15 -5.99 -7.05
C GLY A 471 -16.11 -4.67 -7.79
N SER A 472 -15.14 -3.80 -7.49
CA SER A 472 -14.96 -2.48 -8.12
C SER A 472 -14.74 -2.58 -9.64
N THR A 473 -15.79 -2.92 -10.38
CA THR A 473 -16.04 -2.44 -11.72
C THR A 473 -16.55 -1.02 -11.52
N THR A 474 -15.62 -0.10 -11.28
CA THR A 474 -15.80 1.23 -11.82
C THR A 474 -16.17 1.03 -13.29
N LYS A 475 -17.46 1.13 -13.60
CA LYS A 475 -17.91 1.41 -14.95
C LYS A 475 -17.18 2.70 -15.31
N ASP A 476 -16.13 2.56 -16.10
CA ASP A 476 -15.56 3.64 -16.88
C ASP A 476 -16.75 4.37 -17.50
N SER A 477 -17.01 5.57 -17.01
CA SER A 477 -18.06 6.41 -17.56
C SER A 477 -17.55 7.06 -18.83
N THR A 478 -17.14 6.25 -19.82
CA THR A 478 -16.85 6.71 -21.19
C THR A 478 -16.67 5.53 -22.14
N ALA A 479 -17.77 5.05 -22.74
CA ALA A 479 -17.75 4.48 -24.09
C ALA A 479 -19.16 4.43 -24.69
N SER A 480 -19.40 5.31 -25.64
CA SER A 480 -20.54 5.33 -26.56
C SER A 480 -20.53 4.09 -27.46
N GLY A 481 -21.69 3.54 -27.79
CA GLY A 481 -21.83 2.52 -28.83
C GLY A 481 -23.27 2.33 -29.28
N ASN A 482 -23.57 2.87 -30.46
CA ASN A 482 -24.82 2.80 -31.24
C ASN A 482 -25.55 1.44 -31.20
N ASP A 483 -26.88 1.50 -31.15
CA ASP A 483 -27.74 1.07 -32.26
C ASP A 483 -29.21 1.47 -32.02
N GLY A 484 -29.91 1.92 -33.08
CA GLY A 484 -31.37 1.85 -33.16
C GLY A 484 -32.16 3.16 -33.18
N ASP A 485 -32.35 3.66 -34.39
CA ASP A 485 -33.19 4.75 -34.90
C ASP A 485 -34.61 4.98 -34.30
N SER A 486 -35.07 6.23 -34.43
CA SER A 486 -36.46 6.77 -34.49
C SER A 486 -37.23 7.25 -33.23
N SER A 487 -37.12 8.58 -33.02
CA SER A 487 -38.22 9.57 -32.92
C SER A 487 -38.88 10.00 -31.58
N SER A 488 -38.78 11.32 -31.36
CA SER A 488 -39.69 12.28 -30.70
C SER A 488 -39.55 12.58 -29.19
N SER A 489 -39.06 13.82 -28.97
CA SER A 489 -39.62 14.86 -28.10
C SER A 489 -39.84 14.61 -26.61
N GLY A 490 -39.13 15.38 -25.77
CA GLY A 490 -39.59 15.69 -24.41
C GLY A 490 -38.48 16.14 -23.47
N ALA A 491 -38.67 17.30 -22.85
CA ALA A 491 -37.71 17.99 -22.01
C ALA A 491 -37.55 17.43 -20.59
N ALA A 492 -36.52 17.96 -19.91
CA ALA A 492 -36.39 18.23 -18.47
C ALA A 492 -35.64 17.21 -17.58
N MET A 493 -34.44 17.65 -17.18
CA MET A 493 -33.96 17.88 -15.80
C MET A 493 -34.05 16.79 -14.71
N ASN A 494 -32.98 16.81 -13.90
CA ASN A 494 -32.71 16.20 -12.58
C ASN A 494 -32.11 14.77 -12.63
N GLY A 495 -31.03 14.45 -11.92
CA GLY A 495 -30.32 15.19 -10.88
C GLY A 495 -28.90 14.65 -10.68
N VAL A 496 -28.02 15.57 -10.31
CA VAL A 496 -26.64 15.32 -9.89
C VAL A 496 -26.71 14.75 -8.47
N SER A 497 -26.27 13.51 -8.26
CA SER A 497 -25.91 13.04 -6.91
C SER A 497 -24.60 13.70 -6.54
N ALA A 498 -24.71 14.84 -5.85
CA ALA A 498 -23.62 15.38 -5.07
C ALA A 498 -23.29 14.37 -3.97
N VAL A 499 -22.07 13.84 -3.99
CA VAL A 499 -21.47 13.21 -2.81
C VAL A 499 -21.43 14.28 -1.74
N LEU A 500 -22.23 14.10 -0.70
CA LEU A 500 -22.29 14.99 0.45
C LEU A 500 -20.95 14.90 1.18
N MET A 501 -20.14 15.95 1.03
CA MET A 501 -19.08 16.27 1.99
C MET A 501 -19.73 16.46 3.36
N SER A 502 -19.48 15.53 4.29
CA SER A 502 -19.77 15.72 5.70
C SER A 502 -18.82 16.78 6.26
N THR A 503 -19.28 18.03 6.23
CA THR A 503 -18.64 19.15 6.92
C THR A 503 -18.82 18.97 8.43
N VAL A 504 -17.72 18.70 9.14
CA VAL A 504 -17.69 18.78 10.61
C VAL A 504 -17.77 20.24 11.01
N LEU A 505 -18.98 20.69 11.35
CA LEU A 505 -19.22 22.03 11.87
C LEU A 505 -18.82 22.08 13.36
N ALA A 506 -17.62 22.60 13.66
CA ALA A 506 -17.21 22.93 15.01
C ALA A 506 -18.03 24.14 15.54
N VAL A 507 -19.11 23.87 16.29
CA VAL A 507 -19.90 24.92 16.96
C VAL A 507 -19.24 25.29 18.28
N ALA A 508 -18.48 26.39 18.28
CA ALA A 508 -18.12 27.10 19.49
C ALA A 508 -19.35 27.89 20.00
N THR A 509 -19.96 27.46 21.10
CA THR A 509 -20.94 28.27 21.84
C THR A 509 -20.26 28.87 23.07
N ALA A 510 -19.86 30.14 22.94
CA ALA A 510 -19.85 31.04 24.08
C ALA A 510 -21.31 31.33 24.47
N LEU A 511 -21.66 31.28 25.76
CA LEU A 511 -22.32 32.37 26.48
C LEU A 511 -22.90 31.93 27.85
N PHE A 512 -22.45 32.67 28.88
CA PHE A 512 -23.12 33.10 30.11
C PHE A 512 -23.31 32.14 31.32
N PHE A 513 -22.60 32.56 32.39
CA PHE A 513 -22.64 32.25 33.83
C PHE A 513 -21.82 31.08 34.35
#